data_AF-A0A7Y0AE62-F1
#
_entry.id   AF-A0A7Y0AE62-F1
#
_cell.length_a   1.000
_cell.length_b   1.000
_cell.length_c   1.000
_cell.angle_alpha   90.00
_cell.angle_beta   90.00
_cell.angle_gamma   90.00
#
_symmetry.space_group_name_H-M   'P 1'
#
loop_
_entity.id
_entity.type
_entity.pdbx_description
1 polymer ?
#
loop_
_entity_poly.entity_id
_entity_poly.type
_entity_poly.pdbx_seq_one_letter_code
_entity_poly.pdbx_strand_id
1 'polypeptide(L)'
;MLPYCLVFLLALLAARPAQAQNTVANYAFGRPGTASYEHFSFWTKDGQRYTMQYSYGADRRDATLRYAGPATVGGQPSFKVQFANGRVLYLTPSGTQLRVATSPTAAPKAFTWEYEGPVNGVGTACSVCTPNAAAAMQLVRAHYLK
;
A
#
# COMPACT_ATOMS: atom_id res chain seq x y z
N MET A 1 22.34 -26.12 59.55
CA MET A 1 23.06 -24.86 59.28
C MET A 1 23.00 -24.61 57.78
N LEU A 2 22.41 -23.46 57.41
CA LEU A 2 22.35 -22.83 56.06
C LEU A 2 23.73 -22.80 55.35
N PRO A 3 23.87 -22.41 54.05
CA PRO A 3 22.91 -21.71 53.16
C PRO A 3 22.92 -22.11 51.65
N TYR A 4 21.94 -21.57 50.90
CA TYR A 4 22.02 -20.99 49.53
C TYR A 4 22.77 -21.77 48.41
N CYS A 5 22.18 -22.01 47.25
CA CYS A 5 22.06 -20.94 46.25
C CYS A 5 20.95 -21.24 45.24
N LEU A 6 19.93 -20.39 45.32
CA LEU A 6 18.87 -20.17 44.34
C LEU A 6 19.52 -19.59 43.07
N VAL A 7 19.81 -20.41 42.05
CA VAL A 7 20.23 -19.87 40.74
C VAL A 7 18.97 -19.53 39.95
N PHE A 8 18.50 -18.30 40.14
CA PHE A 8 17.58 -17.63 39.22
C PHE A 8 18.28 -17.45 37.87
N LEU A 9 18.01 -18.32 36.90
CA LEU A 9 18.32 -18.06 35.50
C LEU A 9 17.36 -16.95 35.00
N LEU A 10 17.81 -15.69 35.04
CA LEU A 10 17.18 -14.61 34.30
C LEU A 10 17.30 -14.90 32.80
N ALA A 11 16.22 -15.38 32.19
CA ALA A 11 16.04 -15.34 30.75
C ALA A 11 15.92 -13.87 30.32
N LEU A 12 17.03 -13.27 29.91
CA LEU A 12 17.05 -12.02 29.15
C LEU A 12 16.35 -12.28 27.80
N LEU A 13 15.03 -12.07 27.76
CA LEU A 13 14.32 -11.82 26.52
C LEU A 13 14.93 -10.55 25.91
N ALA A 14 15.84 -10.75 24.95
CA ALA A 14 16.24 -9.71 24.03
C ALA A 14 15.00 -9.30 23.22
N ALA A 15 14.25 -8.32 23.72
CA ALA A 15 13.25 -7.61 22.94
C ALA A 15 14.01 -6.93 21.80
N ARG A 16 14.08 -7.59 20.64
CA ARG A 16 14.55 -6.94 19.42
C ARG A 16 13.64 -5.73 19.21
N PRO A 17 14.17 -4.51 19.09
CA PRO A 17 13.33 -3.39 18.71
C PRO A 17 12.70 -3.76 17.38
N ALA A 18 11.37 -3.81 17.31
CA ALA A 18 10.67 -3.90 16.05
C ALA A 18 11.03 -2.63 15.29
N GLN A 19 12.01 -2.73 14.39
CA GLN A 19 12.35 -1.61 13.52
C GLN A 19 11.10 -1.29 12.71
N ALA A 20 10.75 -0.01 12.66
CA ALA A 20 9.52 0.40 12.03
C ALA A 20 9.53 -0.01 10.55
N GLN A 21 8.74 -1.02 10.18
CA GLN A 21 8.80 -1.61 8.85
C GLN A 21 7.83 -0.86 7.95
N ASN A 22 8.37 0.08 7.17
CA ASN A 22 7.63 0.76 6.12
C ASN A 22 7.51 -0.18 4.92
N THR A 23 6.33 -0.26 4.32
CA THR A 23 6.15 -0.97 3.06
C THR A 23 5.19 -0.21 2.16
N VAL A 24 5.42 -0.20 0.86
CA VAL A 24 4.57 0.48 -0.12
C VAL A 24 4.20 -0.44 -1.28
N ALA A 25 2.92 -0.41 -1.65
CA ALA A 25 2.42 -1.02 -2.89
C ALA A 25 2.06 0.07 -3.89
N ASN A 26 2.64 -0.01 -5.09
CA ASN A 26 2.46 0.98 -6.16
C ASN A 26 1.62 0.39 -7.29
N TYR A 27 0.65 1.18 -7.76
CA TYR A 27 -0.29 0.81 -8.82
C TYR A 27 -0.43 1.95 -9.82
N ALA A 28 -0.20 1.69 -11.10
CA ALA A 28 -0.26 2.70 -12.14
C ALA A 28 -1.26 2.36 -13.25
N PHE A 29 -1.73 3.41 -13.92
CA PHE A 29 -2.49 3.39 -15.15
C PHE A 29 -1.83 4.36 -16.15
N GLY A 30 -1.76 3.98 -17.42
CA GLY A 30 -1.04 4.75 -18.43
C GLY A 30 0.48 4.56 -18.34
N ARG A 31 1.24 5.52 -18.88
CA ARG A 31 2.71 5.48 -18.93
C ARG A 31 3.28 6.71 -18.21
N PRO A 32 4.34 6.58 -17.40
CA PRO A 32 5.02 7.73 -16.83
C PRO A 32 5.36 8.80 -17.88
N GLY A 33 5.13 10.08 -17.55
CA GLY A 33 5.39 11.20 -18.45
C GLY A 33 4.27 11.50 -19.47
N THR A 34 3.15 10.78 -19.43
CA THR A 34 1.99 11.07 -20.29
C THR A 34 0.86 11.76 -19.54
N ALA A 35 0.01 12.51 -20.24
CA ALA A 35 -1.17 13.15 -19.66
C ALA A 35 -2.16 12.17 -19.02
N SER A 36 -2.15 10.91 -19.47
CA SER A 36 -2.98 9.82 -18.96
C SER A 36 -2.38 9.05 -17.78
N TYR A 37 -1.17 9.40 -17.33
CA TYR A 37 -0.53 8.74 -16.20
C TYR A 37 -1.33 8.99 -14.92
N GLU A 38 -1.61 7.93 -14.19
CA GLU A 38 -2.20 7.94 -12.85
C GLU A 38 -1.48 6.88 -12.03
N HIS A 39 -1.13 7.18 -10.79
CA HIS A 39 -0.37 6.28 -9.91
C HIS A 39 -0.88 6.41 -8.47
N PHE A 40 -1.14 5.29 -7.82
CA PHE A 40 -1.41 5.20 -6.40
C PHE A 40 -0.22 4.57 -5.66
N SER A 41 0.14 5.15 -4.52
CA SER A 41 1.04 4.53 -3.54
C SER A 41 0.28 4.26 -2.24
N PHE A 42 0.28 3.01 -1.78
CA PHE A 42 -0.37 2.58 -0.54
C PHE A 42 0.70 2.24 0.49
N TRP A 43 0.91 3.13 1.46
CA TRP A 43 1.93 2.95 2.49
C TRP A 43 1.37 2.28 3.73
N THR A 44 2.16 1.37 4.27
CA THR A 44 2.02 0.88 5.63
C THR A 44 3.25 1.24 6.43
N LYS A 45 3.04 1.44 7.72
CA LYS A 45 4.08 1.63 8.72
C LYS A 45 3.68 0.78 9.92
N ASP A 46 4.59 -0.06 10.39
CA ASP A 46 4.38 -0.91 11.56
C ASP A 46 3.16 -1.83 11.43
N GLY A 47 2.94 -2.35 10.22
CA GLY A 47 1.78 -3.19 9.90
C GLY A 47 0.44 -2.45 9.95
N GLN A 48 0.45 -1.12 10.02
CA GLN A 48 -0.75 -0.28 10.01
C GLN A 48 -0.81 0.57 8.74
N ARG A 49 -2.03 0.93 8.35
CA ARG A 49 -2.25 1.90 7.27
C ARG A 49 -1.59 3.23 7.67
N TYR A 50 -0.79 3.82 6.77
CA TYR A 50 -0.11 5.07 7.04
C TYR A 50 -0.61 6.21 6.16
N THR A 51 -0.16 6.27 4.90
CA THR A 51 -0.55 7.31 3.95
C THR A 51 -0.86 6.71 2.59
N MET A 52 -1.62 7.44 1.81
CA MET A 52 -1.90 7.13 0.41
C MET A 52 -1.62 8.36 -0.44
N GLN A 53 -0.91 8.16 -1.54
CA GLN A 53 -0.62 9.20 -2.50
C GLN A 53 -1.23 8.84 -3.84
N TYR A 54 -1.55 9.88 -4.60
CA TYR A 54 -2.00 9.79 -5.96
C TYR A 54 -1.22 10.78 -6.82
N SER A 55 -0.48 10.28 -7.79
CA SER A 55 0.29 11.07 -8.75
C SER A 55 -0.38 11.01 -10.13
N TYR A 56 -0.44 12.14 -10.85
CA TYR A 56 -1.11 12.17 -12.15
C TYR A 56 -0.55 13.18 -13.15
N GLY A 57 -0.81 12.91 -14.44
CA GLY A 57 -0.43 13.76 -15.56
C GLY A 57 1.05 13.65 -15.94
N ALA A 58 1.41 14.34 -17.02
CA ALA A 58 2.77 14.31 -17.57
C ALA A 58 3.82 14.85 -16.59
N ASP A 59 3.44 15.87 -15.82
CA ASP A 59 4.32 16.55 -14.86
C ASP A 59 4.31 15.89 -13.46
N ARG A 60 3.63 14.75 -13.29
CA ARG A 60 3.46 14.03 -12.00
C ARG A 60 3.04 14.96 -10.85
N ARG A 61 1.83 15.48 -10.94
CA ARG A 61 1.23 16.22 -9.82
C ARG A 61 0.78 15.26 -8.74
N ASP A 62 1.12 15.57 -7.49
CA ASP A 62 0.81 14.71 -6.35
C ASP A 62 -0.40 15.22 -5.55
N ALA A 63 -1.15 14.26 -5.01
CA ALA A 63 -2.23 14.49 -4.07
C ALA A 63 -2.18 13.44 -2.95
N THR A 64 -2.28 13.89 -1.70
CA THR A 64 -2.52 12.98 -0.58
C THR A 64 -3.99 12.58 -0.54
N LEU A 65 -4.25 11.30 -0.33
CA LEU A 65 -5.59 10.73 -0.21
C LEU A 65 -5.90 10.36 1.23
N ARG A 66 -7.16 10.54 1.61
CA ARG A 66 -7.70 10.05 2.90
C ARG A 66 -8.41 8.73 2.70
N TYR A 67 -8.27 7.82 3.66
CA TYR A 67 -9.08 6.61 3.70
C TYR A 67 -10.52 6.96 4.11
N ALA A 68 -11.49 6.55 3.30
CA ALA A 68 -12.90 6.91 3.47
C ALA A 68 -13.78 5.70 3.83
N GLY A 69 -13.18 4.59 4.26
CA GLY A 69 -13.89 3.42 4.78
C GLY A 69 -14.04 2.27 3.78
N PRO A 70 -14.49 1.10 4.27
CA PRO A 70 -14.84 -0.03 3.41
C PRO A 70 -16.03 0.29 2.49
N ALA A 71 -16.17 -0.49 1.43
CA ALA A 71 -17.27 -0.43 0.49
C ALA A 71 -17.51 -1.79 -0.18
N THR A 72 -18.62 -1.89 -0.89
CA THR A 72 -18.93 -3.03 -1.76
C THR A 72 -19.29 -2.49 -3.14
N VAL A 73 -18.63 -3.00 -4.18
CA VAL A 73 -18.87 -2.61 -5.58
C VAL A 73 -19.16 -3.88 -6.37
N GLY A 74 -20.34 -3.98 -6.97
CA GLY A 74 -20.75 -5.19 -7.72
C GLY A 74 -20.67 -6.48 -6.89
N GLY A 75 -20.95 -6.41 -5.58
CA GLY A 75 -20.83 -7.54 -4.65
C GLY A 75 -19.39 -7.87 -4.21
N GLN A 76 -18.38 -7.14 -4.66
CA GLN A 76 -16.98 -7.38 -4.32
C GLN A 76 -16.50 -6.48 -3.16
N PRO A 77 -15.76 -7.02 -2.18
CA PRO A 77 -15.10 -6.21 -1.15
C PRO A 77 -14.21 -5.14 -1.76
N SER A 78 -14.43 -3.90 -1.34
CA SER A 78 -13.79 -2.71 -1.88
C SER A 78 -13.51 -1.72 -0.74
N PHE A 79 -12.85 -0.62 -1.06
CA PHE A 79 -12.65 0.48 -0.12
C PHE A 79 -12.71 1.82 -0.83
N LYS A 80 -12.94 2.88 -0.05
CA LYS A 80 -13.02 4.24 -0.55
C LYS A 80 -11.78 5.02 -0.18
N VAL A 81 -11.33 5.86 -1.10
CA VAL A 81 -10.35 6.92 -0.83
C VAL A 81 -10.94 8.26 -1.26
N GLN A 82 -10.50 9.34 -0.62
CA GLN A 82 -11.04 10.67 -0.85
C GLN A 82 -9.92 11.69 -1.05
N PHE A 83 -10.08 12.52 -2.08
CA PHE A 83 -9.25 13.70 -2.33
C PHE A 83 -9.64 14.86 -1.40
N ALA A 84 -8.73 15.82 -1.20
CA ALA A 84 -9.01 17.03 -0.41
C ALA A 84 -10.22 17.83 -0.91
N ASN A 85 -10.51 17.80 -2.23
CA ASN A 85 -11.68 18.43 -2.83
C ASN A 85 -13.00 17.66 -2.63
N GLY A 86 -13.01 16.61 -1.81
CA GLY A 86 -14.19 15.81 -1.51
C GLY A 86 -14.49 14.69 -2.49
N ARG A 87 -13.82 14.63 -3.66
CA ARG A 87 -14.00 13.56 -4.64
C ARG A 87 -13.63 12.20 -4.04
N VAL A 88 -14.53 11.24 -4.16
CA VAL A 88 -14.34 9.85 -3.68
C VAL A 88 -14.06 8.92 -4.85
N LEU A 89 -13.14 7.98 -4.67
CA LEU A 89 -12.94 6.85 -5.56
C LEU A 89 -13.20 5.54 -4.82
N TYR A 90 -13.66 4.55 -5.57
CA TYR A 90 -13.92 3.19 -5.11
C TYR A 90 -12.87 2.26 -5.69
N LEU A 91 -12.17 1.55 -4.82
CA LEU A 91 -11.03 0.72 -5.16
C LEU A 91 -11.36 -0.75 -4.83
N THR A 92 -11.32 -1.59 -5.85
CA THR A 92 -11.67 -3.02 -5.76
C THR A 92 -10.47 -3.86 -6.19
N PRO A 93 -9.82 -4.56 -5.24
CA PRO A 93 -8.83 -5.58 -5.54
C PRO A 93 -9.37 -6.69 -6.46
N SER A 94 -8.68 -6.98 -7.57
CA SER A 94 -9.08 -8.02 -8.53
C SER A 94 -7.84 -8.72 -9.10
N GLY A 95 -7.60 -9.98 -8.72
CA GLY A 95 -6.34 -10.65 -9.00
C GLY A 95 -5.16 -9.84 -8.45
N THR A 96 -4.20 -9.49 -9.31
CA THR A 96 -3.08 -8.58 -9.01
C THR A 96 -3.33 -7.13 -9.44
N GLN A 97 -4.50 -6.82 -9.99
CA GLN A 97 -4.88 -5.47 -10.43
C GLN A 97 -5.77 -4.77 -9.40
N LEU A 98 -5.77 -3.44 -9.47
CA LEU A 98 -6.64 -2.58 -8.68
C LEU A 98 -7.66 -1.91 -9.60
N ARG A 99 -8.94 -2.24 -9.45
CA ARG A 99 -10.01 -1.63 -10.22
C ARG A 99 -10.47 -0.36 -9.52
N VAL A 100 -10.44 0.77 -10.23
CA VAL A 100 -10.71 2.09 -9.65
C VAL A 100 -11.88 2.73 -10.39
N ALA A 101 -12.95 3.05 -9.66
CA ALA A 101 -14.16 3.66 -10.20
C ALA A 101 -14.49 4.98 -9.48
N THR A 102 -15.14 5.90 -10.18
CA THR A 102 -15.61 7.19 -9.63
C THR A 102 -16.96 7.06 -8.91
N SER A 103 -17.68 5.96 -9.12
CA SER A 103 -18.90 5.59 -8.39
C SER A 103 -19.03 4.06 -8.35
N PRO A 104 -19.92 3.48 -7.51
CA PRO A 104 -20.14 2.04 -7.46
C PRO A 104 -20.68 1.42 -8.76
N THR A 105 -21.20 2.24 -9.68
CA THR A 105 -21.80 1.80 -10.95
C THR A 105 -20.98 2.21 -12.17
N ALA A 106 -19.94 3.04 -12.00
CA ALA A 106 -19.10 3.49 -13.09
C ALA A 106 -18.19 2.36 -13.59
N ALA A 107 -17.88 2.39 -14.89
CA ALA A 107 -16.86 1.50 -15.45
C ALA A 107 -15.50 1.78 -14.81
N PRO A 108 -14.83 0.78 -14.21
CA PRO A 108 -13.57 0.99 -13.52
C PRO A 108 -12.39 1.02 -14.50
N LYS A 109 -11.37 1.82 -14.18
CA LYS A 109 -10.02 1.69 -14.75
C LYS A 109 -9.30 0.54 -14.06
N ALA A 110 -8.46 -0.19 -14.79
CA ALA A 110 -7.62 -1.25 -14.25
C ALA A 110 -6.19 -0.75 -14.06
N PHE A 111 -5.77 -0.59 -12.82
CA PHE A 111 -4.40 -0.22 -12.47
C PHE A 111 -3.58 -1.49 -12.25
N THR A 112 -2.36 -1.52 -12.79
CA THR A 112 -1.41 -2.62 -12.66
C THR A 112 -0.32 -2.27 -11.67
N TRP A 113 0.23 -3.28 -10.99
CA TRP A 113 1.39 -3.07 -10.12
C TRP A 113 2.54 -2.41 -10.89
N GLU A 114 3.11 -1.35 -10.33
CA GLU A 114 4.25 -0.63 -10.89
C GLU A 114 5.53 -1.05 -10.14
N TYR A 115 6.49 -1.59 -10.88
CA TYR A 115 7.80 -1.91 -10.35
C TYR A 115 8.62 -0.64 -10.17
N GLU A 116 9.11 -0.40 -8.95
CA GLU A 116 10.05 0.67 -8.64
C GLU A 116 11.39 0.07 -8.21
N GLY A 117 12.36 0.09 -9.13
CA GLY A 117 13.69 -0.46 -8.89
C GLY A 117 14.57 -0.41 -10.14
N PRO A 118 15.75 -1.05 -10.10
CA PRO A 118 16.69 -1.02 -11.20
C PRO A 118 16.09 -1.63 -12.47
N VAL A 119 16.23 -0.93 -13.58
CA VAL A 119 15.86 -1.43 -14.91
C VAL A 119 17.15 -1.72 -15.66
N ASN A 120 17.35 -2.97 -16.08
CA ASN A 120 18.57 -3.41 -16.76
C ASN A 120 19.86 -3.06 -15.99
N GLY A 121 19.83 -3.16 -14.66
CA GLY A 121 20.98 -2.85 -13.79
C GLY A 121 21.22 -1.36 -13.53
N VAL A 122 20.39 -0.46 -14.07
CA VAL A 122 20.48 0.99 -13.83
C VAL A 122 19.42 1.42 -12.81
N GLY A 123 19.84 2.08 -11.73
CA GLY A 123 18.96 2.55 -10.64
C GLY A 123 19.25 1.85 -9.31
N THR A 124 18.49 2.21 -8.26
CA THR A 124 18.60 1.61 -6.92
C THR A 124 17.33 0.83 -6.59
N ALA A 125 17.46 -0.31 -5.91
CA ALA A 125 16.33 -1.07 -5.41
C ALA A 125 15.52 -0.23 -4.41
N CYS A 126 14.20 -0.16 -4.62
CA CYS A 126 13.30 0.39 -3.61
C CYS A 126 13.18 -0.60 -2.45
N SER A 127 13.87 -0.31 -1.35
CA SER A 127 13.94 -1.18 -0.16
C SER A 127 12.62 -1.32 0.59
N VAL A 128 11.70 -0.36 0.41
CA VAL A 128 10.36 -0.36 1.03
C VAL A 128 9.26 -0.82 0.09
N CYS A 129 9.53 -0.98 -1.20
CA CYS A 129 8.52 -1.40 -2.16
C CYS A 129 8.25 -2.90 -2.04
N THR A 130 6.99 -3.28 -2.21
CA THR A 130 6.65 -4.70 -2.30
C THR A 130 7.38 -5.36 -3.48
N PRO A 131 7.95 -6.57 -3.31
CA PRO A 131 8.87 -7.16 -4.27
C PRO A 131 8.22 -7.64 -5.57
N ASN A 132 6.90 -7.82 -5.59
CA ASN A 132 6.14 -8.25 -6.76
C ASN A 132 4.65 -7.90 -6.62
N ALA A 133 3.90 -8.08 -7.71
CA ALA A 133 2.47 -7.77 -7.77
C ALA A 133 1.61 -8.56 -6.78
N ALA A 134 1.99 -9.80 -6.42
CA ALA A 134 1.25 -10.60 -5.45
C ALA A 134 1.41 -10.05 -4.03
N ALA A 135 2.65 -9.70 -3.64
CA ALA A 135 2.95 -9.05 -2.36
C ALA A 135 2.30 -7.66 -2.26
N ALA A 136 2.32 -6.88 -3.36
CA ALA A 136 1.61 -5.60 -3.46
C ALA A 136 0.11 -5.75 -3.14
N MET A 137 -0.53 -6.74 -3.76
CA MET A 137 -1.95 -6.98 -3.57
C MET A 137 -2.26 -7.51 -2.15
N GLN A 138 -1.40 -8.36 -1.61
CA GLN A 138 -1.53 -8.84 -0.24
C GLN A 138 -1.50 -7.67 0.76
N LEU A 139 -0.60 -6.71 0.58
CA LEU A 139 -0.55 -5.49 1.39
C LEU A 139 -1.86 -4.70 1.29
N VAL A 140 -2.34 -4.44 0.08
CA VAL A 140 -3.61 -3.71 -0.12
C VAL A 140 -4.77 -4.42 0.59
N ARG A 141 -4.93 -5.73 0.38
CA ARG A 141 -5.99 -6.52 1.02
C ARG A 141 -5.89 -6.53 2.54
N ALA A 142 -4.69 -6.71 3.08
CA ALA A 142 -4.48 -6.85 4.52
C ALA A 142 -4.71 -5.56 5.30
N HIS A 143 -4.53 -4.39 4.68
CA HIS A 143 -4.54 -3.11 5.38
C HIS A 143 -5.62 -2.13 4.90
N TYR A 144 -6.26 -2.35 3.75
CA TYR A 144 -7.23 -1.41 3.18
C TYR A 144 -8.64 -1.98 3.00
N LEU A 145 -8.82 -3.30 2.98
CA LEU A 145 -10.14 -3.95 2.96
C LEU A 145 -10.75 -4.23 4.34
N LYS A 146 -10.03 -3.92 5.42
CA LYS A 146 -10.52 -4.06 6.80
C LYS A 146 -11.22 -2.80 7.25
#